data_AF-A0A2L0B7P4-F1
#
_entry.id   AF-A0A2L0B7P4-F1
#
_cell.length_a   1.000
_cell.length_b   1.000
_cell.length_c   1.000
_cell.angle_alpha   90.00
_cell.angle_beta   90.00
_cell.angle_gamma   90.00
#
_symmetry.space_group_name_H-M   'P 1'
#
loop_
_entity.id
_entity.type
_entity.pdbx_description
1 polymer ?
#
loop_
_entity_poly.entity_id
_entity_poly.type
_entity_poly.pdbx_seq_one_letter_code
_entity_poly.pdbx_strand_id
1 'polypeptide(L)'
;LNVDDCKPNPCQNGGTCHDLIDKFSCSCPPGTLGIICEINIDDCVPNACHNNGTCVDKVGGFECKCPPGFVGPRCEGDINECLSNPCLNIGTLDCVQLVNDYLCNCRHDYIGRHCENKVNHCDGSPCMNGGLCFPVHSGYECNCPDGYYGKRCERSGFVCDSNPCYHNGNCVPTKDGYRCECPSGTAGMHCELDVIDECNSNPCKNNGICQDLPGTYNCLCAAKYNGKNCDIYDPTFPGGLGKPDNMRPNNSSIYFLDLEIQRQQCEINRCKNKRGNGMCDEECNTYACDFDGNDCTLGINPWANCTAPIKCWQVFMNKICDEECNNPQCLFDGRDCEQDVQPCNPIYDGYCEKHYGNGHCDYGCNNAEC
;
A
#
# COMPACT_ATOMS: atom_id res chain seq x y z
N LEU A 1 3.86 -35.36 102.40
CA LEU A 1 2.69 -34.60 101.92
C LEU A 1 2.98 -34.35 100.45
N ASN A 2 2.21 -34.89 99.50
CA ASN A 2 2.46 -34.60 98.07
C ASN A 2 1.88 -33.23 97.75
N VAL A 3 2.68 -32.33 97.20
CA VAL A 3 2.23 -31.03 96.71
C VAL A 3 1.86 -31.21 95.25
N ASP A 4 0.76 -30.58 94.79
CA ASP A 4 0.34 -30.64 93.39
C ASP A 4 1.33 -29.83 92.54
N ASP A 5 2.32 -30.52 91.97
CA ASP A 5 3.42 -29.92 91.20
C ASP A 5 2.94 -29.44 89.82
N CYS A 6 1.67 -29.69 89.46
CA CYS A 6 1.04 -29.22 88.22
C CYS A 6 0.32 -27.87 88.36
N LYS A 7 0.46 -27.15 89.49
CA LYS A 7 -0.16 -25.83 89.69
C LYS A 7 0.84 -24.74 90.10
N PRO A 8 1.05 -23.71 89.25
CA PRO A 8 0.51 -23.56 87.88
C PRO A 8 1.08 -24.62 86.90
N ASN A 9 0.38 -24.91 85.80
CA ASN A 9 0.81 -25.94 84.84
C ASN A 9 2.23 -25.64 84.32
N PRO A 10 3.23 -26.49 84.63
CA PRO A 10 4.61 -26.26 84.22
C PRO A 10 4.86 -26.63 82.75
N CYS A 11 3.99 -27.43 82.12
CA CYS A 11 4.15 -27.88 80.74
C CYS A 11 3.78 -26.77 79.75
N GLN A 12 4.70 -26.44 78.85
CA GLN A 12 4.54 -25.44 77.79
C GLN A 12 3.85 -26.03 76.55
N ASN A 13 3.54 -25.18 75.58
CA ASN A 13 3.09 -25.59 74.24
C ASN A 13 1.88 -26.54 74.21
N GLY A 14 0.97 -26.42 75.19
CA GLY A 14 -0.21 -27.30 75.30
C GLY A 14 0.07 -28.68 75.88
N GLY A 15 1.26 -28.89 76.47
CA GLY A 15 1.62 -30.11 77.19
C GLY A 15 0.68 -30.44 78.35
N THR A 16 0.42 -31.73 78.55
CA THR A 16 -0.40 -32.22 79.65
C THR A 16 0.48 -32.59 80.84
N CYS A 17 0.25 -31.96 81.99
CA CYS A 17 1.00 -32.25 83.22
C CYS A 17 0.45 -33.46 83.97
N HIS A 18 1.36 -34.28 84.48
CA HIS A 18 1.08 -35.42 85.33
C HIS A 18 1.82 -35.25 86.67
N ASP A 19 1.05 -35.10 87.75
CA ASP A 19 1.56 -34.99 89.13
C ASP A 19 2.13 -36.34 89.59
N LEU A 20 3.34 -36.34 90.15
CA LEU A 20 4.02 -37.51 90.71
C LEU A 20 4.45 -37.22 92.16
N ILE A 21 5.23 -38.10 92.78
CA ILE A 21 5.72 -37.89 94.16
C ILE A 21 6.99 -37.02 94.13
N ASP A 22 6.91 -35.82 94.70
CA ASP A 22 7.97 -34.80 94.78
C ASP A 22 8.55 -34.38 93.40
N LYS A 23 7.77 -34.54 92.33
CA LYS A 23 8.10 -34.17 90.95
C LYS A 23 6.86 -34.22 90.05
N PHE A 24 7.00 -33.72 88.83
CA PHE A 24 5.97 -33.85 87.77
C PHE A 24 6.56 -34.45 86.48
N SER A 25 5.70 -34.83 85.54
CA SER A 25 6.06 -35.23 84.18
C SER A 25 5.12 -34.58 83.16
N CYS A 26 5.63 -34.17 82.00
CA CYS A 26 4.83 -33.63 80.92
C CYS A 26 4.66 -34.65 79.79
N SER A 27 3.43 -34.82 79.30
CA SER A 27 3.15 -35.47 78.01
C SER A 27 3.07 -34.42 76.93
N CYS A 28 4.04 -34.45 76.02
CA CYS A 28 4.17 -33.45 74.97
C CYS A 28 3.29 -33.77 73.75
N PRO A 29 2.55 -32.77 73.21
CA PRO A 29 1.83 -32.96 71.95
C PRO A 29 2.82 -33.19 70.79
N PRO A 30 2.35 -33.81 69.69
CA PRO A 30 3.17 -33.99 68.49
C PRO A 30 3.82 -32.66 68.03
N GLY A 31 5.09 -32.73 67.60
CA GLY A 31 5.85 -31.54 67.18
C GLY A 31 6.53 -30.77 68.32
N THR A 32 6.45 -31.25 69.57
CA THR A 32 7.13 -30.61 70.72
C THR A 32 8.01 -31.61 71.48
N LEU A 33 9.12 -31.12 72.05
CA LEU A 33 10.13 -31.89 72.77
C LEU A 33 10.55 -31.16 74.05
N GLY A 34 11.34 -31.84 74.88
CA GLY A 34 11.85 -31.31 76.14
C GLY A 34 11.15 -31.91 77.36
N ILE A 35 11.64 -31.56 78.54
CA ILE A 35 11.11 -32.11 79.81
C ILE A 35 9.74 -31.50 80.12
N ILE A 36 9.55 -30.25 79.73
CA ILE A 36 8.32 -29.49 79.93
C ILE A 36 7.68 -29.08 78.59
N CYS A 37 8.04 -29.75 77.49
CA CYS A 37 7.58 -29.46 76.13
C CYS A 37 7.98 -28.05 75.65
N GLU A 38 9.10 -27.53 76.15
CA GLU A 38 9.63 -26.19 75.88
C GLU A 38 10.21 -26.03 74.47
N ILE A 39 10.52 -27.13 73.78
CA ILE A 39 11.11 -27.12 72.43
C ILE A 39 9.98 -27.33 71.42
N ASN A 40 9.71 -26.33 70.58
CA ASN A 40 8.91 -26.52 69.37
C ASN A 40 9.83 -26.99 68.23
N ILE A 41 9.48 -28.08 67.55
CA ILE A 41 10.20 -28.52 66.37
C ILE A 41 9.82 -27.58 65.22
N ASP A 42 10.81 -27.07 64.49
CA ASP A 42 10.56 -26.23 63.31
C ASP A 42 9.97 -27.08 62.18
N ASP A 43 8.67 -26.92 61.95
CA ASP A 43 7.92 -27.66 60.94
C ASP A 43 8.11 -27.06 59.52
N CYS A 44 8.85 -25.95 59.37
CA CYS A 44 9.14 -25.30 58.10
C CYS A 44 10.29 -25.96 57.32
N VAL A 45 10.04 -27.19 56.86
CA VAL A 45 10.94 -27.92 55.98
C VAL A 45 10.92 -27.39 54.53
N PRO A 46 11.95 -27.69 53.71
CA PRO A 46 11.93 -27.34 52.28
C PRO A 46 10.67 -27.86 51.58
N ASN A 47 10.03 -26.99 50.79
CA ASN A 47 8.73 -27.22 50.13
C ASN A 47 7.53 -27.38 51.07
N ALA A 48 7.61 -27.00 52.36
CA ALA A 48 6.44 -26.97 53.26
C ALA A 48 5.30 -26.11 52.66
N CYS A 49 5.64 -24.98 52.06
CA CYS A 49 4.71 -24.13 51.30
C CYS A 49 5.04 -24.15 49.80
N HIS A 50 4.02 -24.22 48.96
CA HIS A 50 4.10 -24.15 47.50
C HIS A 50 4.03 -22.69 47.01
N ASN A 51 4.29 -22.48 45.71
CA ASN A 51 4.12 -21.20 45.02
C ASN A 51 4.73 -19.98 45.74
N ASN A 52 5.95 -20.14 46.26
CA ASN A 52 6.67 -19.09 46.99
C ASN A 52 5.96 -18.61 48.27
N GLY A 53 5.12 -19.46 48.87
CA GLY A 53 4.49 -19.23 50.17
C GLY A 53 5.51 -19.11 51.29
N THR A 54 5.23 -18.21 52.24
CA THR A 54 6.08 -18.03 53.43
C THR A 54 5.61 -18.98 54.51
N CYS A 55 6.47 -19.93 54.89
CA CYS A 55 6.20 -20.82 56.01
C CYS A 55 6.38 -20.10 57.34
N VAL A 56 5.42 -20.29 58.24
CA VAL A 56 5.45 -19.77 59.61
C VAL A 56 5.26 -20.95 60.55
N ASP A 57 6.30 -21.26 61.31
CA ASP A 57 6.30 -22.31 62.33
C ASP A 57 5.24 -22.00 63.41
N LYS A 58 4.53 -23.04 63.87
CA LYS A 58 3.50 -22.99 64.91
C LYS A 58 3.73 -24.13 65.88
N VAL A 59 3.07 -24.05 67.04
CA VAL A 59 3.14 -25.14 68.01
C VAL A 59 2.45 -26.39 67.43
N GLY A 60 3.25 -27.44 67.18
CA GLY A 60 2.77 -28.72 66.66
C GLY A 60 2.36 -28.71 65.19
N GLY A 61 2.87 -27.78 64.38
CA GLY A 61 2.64 -27.71 62.95
C GLY A 61 3.14 -26.42 62.32
N PHE A 62 2.72 -26.12 61.09
CA PHE A 62 3.08 -24.88 60.39
C PHE A 62 1.88 -24.25 59.70
N GLU A 63 1.99 -22.97 59.41
CA GLU A 63 1.03 -22.20 58.62
C GLU A 63 1.74 -21.61 57.39
N CYS A 64 1.15 -21.76 56.20
CA CYS A 64 1.65 -21.10 55.00
C CYS A 64 0.91 -19.79 54.76
N LYS A 65 1.66 -18.69 54.70
CA LYS A 65 1.16 -17.40 54.20
C LYS A 65 1.32 -17.36 52.68
N CYS A 66 0.20 -17.46 51.99
CA CYS A 66 0.18 -17.49 50.53
C CYS A 66 0.36 -16.09 49.93
N PRO A 67 1.16 -15.96 48.86
CA PRO A 67 1.18 -14.73 48.08
C PRO A 67 -0.17 -14.52 47.39
N PRO A 68 -0.48 -13.28 46.98
CA PRO A 68 -1.67 -13.02 46.15
C PRO A 68 -1.71 -13.95 44.93
N GLY A 69 -2.91 -14.45 44.59
CA GLY A 69 -3.12 -15.40 43.49
C GLY A 69 -3.10 -16.87 43.90
N PHE A 70 -2.69 -17.21 45.12
CA PHE A 70 -2.63 -18.59 45.58
C PHE A 70 -3.48 -18.83 46.83
N VAL A 71 -4.01 -20.05 46.94
CA VAL A 71 -4.92 -20.51 47.99
C VAL A 71 -4.59 -21.93 48.43
N GLY A 72 -5.19 -22.33 49.55
CA GLY A 72 -5.00 -23.66 50.14
C GLY A 72 -4.07 -23.64 51.35
N PRO A 73 -4.12 -24.67 52.20
CA PRO A 73 -3.32 -24.75 53.43
C PRO A 73 -1.82 -24.66 53.22
N ARG A 74 -1.33 -25.05 52.03
CA ARG A 74 0.08 -25.00 51.65
C ARG A 74 0.30 -24.15 50.40
N CYS A 75 -0.65 -23.28 50.03
CA CYS A 75 -0.60 -22.44 48.84
C CYS A 75 -0.50 -23.23 47.53
N GLU A 76 -1.03 -24.45 47.51
CA GLU A 76 -0.97 -25.37 46.38
C GLU A 76 -1.97 -25.05 45.27
N GLY A 77 -3.03 -24.30 45.58
CA GLY A 77 -4.07 -23.90 44.65
C GLY A 77 -3.75 -22.56 44.00
N ASP A 78 -3.91 -22.49 42.68
CA ASP A 78 -3.91 -21.25 41.91
C ASP A 78 -5.35 -20.71 41.82
N ILE A 79 -5.53 -19.42 42.07
CA ILE A 79 -6.85 -18.77 41.95
C ILE A 79 -7.20 -18.66 40.48
N ASN A 80 -8.41 -19.05 40.09
CA ASN A 80 -8.86 -18.84 38.72
C ASN A 80 -9.37 -17.40 38.50
N GLU A 81 -8.53 -16.54 37.92
CA GLU A 81 -8.87 -15.14 37.66
C GLU A 81 -9.99 -14.98 36.62
N CYS A 82 -10.15 -15.92 35.68
CA CYS A 82 -11.21 -15.87 34.67
C CYS A 82 -12.62 -15.88 35.27
N LEU A 83 -12.82 -16.45 36.47
CA LEU A 83 -14.11 -16.46 37.16
C LEU A 83 -14.61 -15.07 37.57
N SER A 84 -13.72 -14.07 37.62
CA SER A 84 -14.08 -12.68 37.91
C SER A 84 -14.57 -11.91 36.67
N ASN A 85 -14.67 -12.59 35.51
CA ASN A 85 -14.99 -12.00 34.20
C ASN A 85 -14.13 -10.77 33.86
N PRO A 86 -12.78 -10.87 33.90
CA PRO A 86 -11.91 -9.75 33.63
C PRO A 86 -11.88 -9.34 32.14
N CYS A 87 -12.29 -10.22 31.23
CA CYS A 87 -12.26 -9.98 29.79
C CYS A 87 -13.57 -9.33 29.30
N LEU A 88 -13.49 -8.43 28.30
CA LEU A 88 -14.66 -7.84 27.68
C LEU A 88 -15.42 -8.92 26.88
N ASN A 89 -16.63 -9.24 27.31
CA ASN A 89 -17.46 -10.31 26.72
C ASN A 89 -17.65 -10.21 25.19
N ILE A 90 -17.80 -8.99 24.66
CA ILE A 90 -18.02 -8.80 23.22
C ILE A 90 -16.74 -8.91 22.41
N GLY A 91 -15.60 -8.57 23.02
CA GLY A 91 -14.29 -8.53 22.37
C GLY A 91 -13.47 -9.81 22.55
N THR A 92 -13.92 -10.73 23.40
CA THR A 92 -13.16 -11.93 23.79
C THR A 92 -13.79 -13.19 23.20
N LEU A 93 -12.95 -14.13 22.77
CA LEU A 93 -13.32 -15.44 22.27
C LEU A 93 -13.41 -16.45 23.41
N ASP A 94 -12.37 -16.48 24.26
CA ASP A 94 -12.27 -17.26 25.49
C ASP A 94 -11.28 -16.61 26.48
N CYS A 95 -11.42 -16.94 27.77
CA CYS A 95 -10.46 -16.58 28.82
C CYS A 95 -9.68 -17.83 29.22
N VAL A 96 -8.36 -17.73 29.18
CA VAL A 96 -7.43 -18.81 29.51
C VAL A 96 -6.81 -18.53 30.88
N GLN A 97 -6.95 -19.50 31.79
CA GLN A 97 -6.29 -19.47 33.10
C GLN A 97 -4.78 -19.72 32.94
N LEU A 98 -3.96 -18.87 33.57
CA LEU A 98 -2.52 -19.04 33.69
C LEU A 98 -2.12 -19.05 35.18
N VAL A 99 -0.85 -19.33 35.49
CA VAL A 99 -0.39 -19.32 36.88
C VAL A 99 -0.34 -17.89 37.40
N ASN A 100 -1.19 -17.55 38.38
CA ASN A 100 -1.32 -16.21 38.96
C ASN A 100 -1.54 -15.10 37.90
N ASP A 101 -2.21 -15.45 36.79
CA ASP A 101 -2.57 -14.52 35.71
C ASP A 101 -3.64 -15.14 34.81
N TYR A 102 -4.11 -14.38 33.83
CA TYR A 102 -5.03 -14.86 32.80
C TYR A 102 -4.73 -14.23 31.46
N LEU A 103 -5.20 -14.86 30.39
CA LEU A 103 -5.12 -14.34 29.03
C LEU A 103 -6.52 -14.26 28.42
N CYS A 104 -6.90 -13.08 27.95
CA CYS A 104 -8.09 -12.90 27.12
C CYS A 104 -7.70 -13.10 25.65
N ASN A 105 -8.21 -14.16 25.02
CA ASN A 105 -8.04 -14.35 23.58
C ASN A 105 -9.01 -13.43 22.84
N CYS A 106 -8.49 -12.35 22.26
CA CYS A 106 -9.34 -11.37 21.60
C CYS A 106 -9.89 -11.87 20.26
N ARG A 107 -11.12 -11.45 19.96
CA ARG A 107 -11.72 -11.59 18.62
C ARG A 107 -10.96 -10.71 17.63
N HIS A 108 -11.13 -10.99 16.35
CA HIS A 108 -10.37 -10.42 15.22
C HIS A 108 -10.28 -8.87 15.19
N ASP A 109 -11.21 -8.15 15.80
CA ASP A 109 -11.25 -6.68 15.84
C ASP A 109 -11.05 -6.10 17.24
N TYR A 110 -10.49 -6.84 18.19
CA TYR A 110 -10.27 -6.36 19.55
C TYR A 110 -8.83 -6.60 20.00
N ILE A 111 -8.31 -5.66 20.78
CA ILE A 111 -6.97 -5.66 21.38
C ILE A 111 -7.03 -5.09 22.80
N GLY A 112 -5.92 -5.19 23.53
CA GLY A 112 -5.82 -4.80 24.94
C GLY A 112 -5.80 -6.02 25.86
N ARG A 113 -5.43 -5.81 27.12
CA ARG A 113 -5.28 -6.92 28.10
C ARG A 113 -6.61 -7.62 28.36
N HIS A 114 -7.71 -6.88 28.23
CA HIS A 114 -9.07 -7.32 28.46
C HIS A 114 -9.88 -7.35 27.16
N CYS A 115 -9.22 -7.25 25.99
CA CYS A 115 -9.87 -7.07 24.70
C CYS A 115 -10.85 -5.88 24.69
N GLU A 116 -10.50 -4.82 25.41
CA GLU A 116 -11.34 -3.65 25.67
C GLU A 116 -11.32 -2.63 24.52
N ASN A 117 -10.29 -2.66 23.69
CA ASN A 117 -10.10 -1.70 22.61
C ASN A 117 -10.48 -2.37 21.28
N LYS A 118 -11.30 -1.69 20.47
CA LYS A 118 -11.54 -2.13 19.11
C LYS A 118 -10.32 -1.79 18.25
N VAL A 119 -9.83 -2.72 17.43
CA VAL A 119 -8.74 -2.46 16.48
C VAL A 119 -9.19 -1.35 15.54
N ASN A 120 -8.54 -0.20 15.65
CA ASN A 120 -8.64 0.83 14.63
C ASN A 120 -7.51 0.61 13.62
N HIS A 121 -7.86 -0.01 12.50
CA HIS A 121 -6.95 -0.27 11.40
C HIS A 121 -6.36 1.03 10.78
N CYS A 122 -6.88 2.20 11.15
CA CYS A 122 -6.37 3.51 10.74
C CYS A 122 -5.39 4.18 11.72
N ASP A 123 -5.19 3.66 12.94
CA ASP A 123 -4.32 4.31 13.95
C ASP A 123 -2.85 4.38 13.50
N GLY A 124 -2.43 3.52 12.57
CA GLY A 124 -1.10 3.55 11.96
C GLY A 124 -0.97 4.45 10.73
N SER A 125 -2.01 5.24 10.40
CA SER A 125 -2.09 6.06 9.17
C SER A 125 -1.64 5.28 7.92
N PRO A 126 -2.29 4.15 7.60
CA PRO A 126 -1.81 3.24 6.55
C PRO A 126 -1.95 3.82 5.13
N CYS A 127 -2.75 4.86 4.93
CA CYS A 127 -2.93 5.53 3.64
C CYS A 127 -1.83 6.57 3.42
N MET A 128 -1.10 6.44 2.32
CA MET A 128 -0.02 7.33 1.90
C MET A 128 -0.57 8.54 1.12
N ASN A 129 0.29 9.51 0.83
CA ASN A 129 0.00 10.64 -0.06
C ASN A 129 -1.29 11.42 0.26
N GLY A 130 -1.63 11.55 1.55
CA GLY A 130 -2.82 12.28 1.99
C GLY A 130 -4.14 11.52 1.84
N GLY A 131 -4.10 10.20 1.59
CA GLY A 131 -5.28 9.35 1.54
C GLY A 131 -6.07 9.34 2.85
N LEU A 132 -7.40 9.41 2.76
CA LEU A 132 -8.29 9.32 3.91
C LEU A 132 -8.56 7.85 4.26
N CYS A 133 -8.28 7.47 5.50
CA CYS A 133 -8.48 6.10 5.99
C CYS A 133 -9.88 5.92 6.60
N PHE A 134 -10.58 4.88 6.19
CA PHE A 134 -11.86 4.47 6.76
C PHE A 134 -11.76 3.04 7.32
N PRO A 135 -12.10 2.81 8.59
CA PRO A 135 -12.14 1.46 9.14
C PRO A 135 -13.34 0.69 8.55
N VAL A 136 -13.10 -0.54 8.09
CA VAL A 136 -14.13 -1.44 7.55
C VAL A 136 -14.21 -2.73 8.38
N HIS A 137 -15.17 -3.60 8.09
CA HIS A 137 -15.46 -4.80 8.90
C HIS A 137 -14.30 -5.82 8.95
N SER A 138 -13.32 -5.71 8.06
CA SER A 138 -12.10 -6.52 8.07
C SER A 138 -10.95 -5.68 7.49
N GLY A 139 -10.41 -4.77 8.31
CA GLY A 139 -9.28 -3.92 7.93
C GLY A 139 -9.61 -2.44 7.76
N TYR A 140 -9.00 -1.83 6.75
CA TYR A 140 -9.17 -0.42 6.39
C TYR A 140 -9.33 -0.26 4.88
N GLU A 141 -10.00 0.81 4.46
CA GLU A 141 -10.11 1.26 3.08
C GLU A 141 -9.51 2.68 2.97
N CYS A 142 -8.67 2.91 1.96
CA CYS A 142 -8.11 4.23 1.68
C CYS A 142 -8.85 4.89 0.54
N ASN A 143 -9.36 6.10 0.77
CA ASN A 143 -9.83 6.97 -0.30
C ASN A 143 -8.67 7.86 -0.76
N CYS A 144 -8.25 7.67 -2.00
CA CYS A 144 -7.08 8.35 -2.54
C CYS A 144 -7.46 9.71 -3.13
N PRO A 145 -6.65 10.75 -2.87
CA PRO A 145 -6.80 12.03 -3.57
C PRO A 145 -6.49 11.89 -5.06
N ASP A 146 -6.96 12.86 -5.85
CA ASP A 146 -6.79 12.87 -7.30
C ASP A 146 -5.30 12.71 -7.69
N GLY A 147 -5.04 11.84 -8.67
CA GLY A 147 -3.69 11.51 -9.11
C GLY A 147 -2.96 10.47 -8.25
N TYR A 148 -3.63 9.86 -7.27
CA TYR A 148 -3.09 8.72 -6.51
C TYR A 148 -4.03 7.51 -6.54
N TYR A 149 -3.44 6.32 -6.53
CA TYR A 149 -4.18 5.07 -6.55
C TYR A 149 -3.43 3.92 -5.86
N GLY A 150 -4.09 2.78 -5.75
CA GLY A 150 -3.59 1.61 -5.02
C GLY A 150 -4.21 1.51 -3.63
N LYS A 151 -4.04 0.35 -2.98
CA LYS A 151 -4.72 0.03 -1.71
C LYS A 151 -4.36 0.97 -0.57
N ARG A 152 -3.20 1.61 -0.63
CA ARG A 152 -2.71 2.59 0.34
C ARG A 152 -2.43 3.94 -0.31
N CYS A 153 -2.97 4.21 -1.49
CA CYS A 153 -2.66 5.43 -2.26
C CYS A 153 -1.15 5.61 -2.52
N GLU A 154 -0.41 4.50 -2.61
CA GLU A 154 1.05 4.51 -2.69
C GLU A 154 1.59 4.84 -4.09
N ARG A 155 0.73 4.83 -5.11
CA ARG A 155 1.10 5.03 -6.51
C ARG A 155 0.55 6.36 -7.01
N SER A 156 1.34 7.05 -7.83
CA SER A 156 1.03 8.33 -8.45
C SER A 156 0.68 8.16 -9.95
N GLY A 157 -0.22 8.99 -10.48
CA GLY A 157 -0.72 9.00 -11.87
C GLY A 157 -2.14 8.43 -12.03
N PHE A 158 -2.67 8.39 -13.26
CA PHE A 158 -3.91 7.64 -13.55
C PHE A 158 -3.56 6.21 -13.99
N VAL A 159 -4.35 5.25 -13.52
CA VAL A 159 -3.99 3.83 -13.57
C VAL A 159 -3.77 3.29 -15.00
N CYS A 160 -4.39 3.93 -16.00
CA CYS A 160 -4.30 3.53 -17.40
C CYS A 160 -3.24 4.29 -18.22
N ASP A 161 -2.59 5.31 -17.67
CA ASP A 161 -1.61 6.13 -18.41
C ASP A 161 -0.37 5.33 -18.86
N SER A 162 -0.09 4.23 -18.16
CA SER A 162 1.01 3.31 -18.48
C SER A 162 0.68 2.29 -19.58
N ASN A 163 -0.52 2.34 -20.17
CA ASN A 163 -1.02 1.36 -21.14
C ASN A 163 -0.79 -0.10 -20.70
N PRO A 164 -1.33 -0.52 -19.55
CA PRO A 164 -0.99 -1.81 -18.96
C PRO A 164 -1.67 -3.03 -19.61
N CYS A 165 -2.50 -2.82 -20.64
CA CYS A 165 -3.23 -3.87 -21.34
C CYS A 165 -2.59 -4.15 -22.71
N TYR A 166 -2.13 -5.38 -22.94
CA TYR A 166 -1.54 -5.82 -24.19
C TYR A 166 -2.59 -6.02 -25.29
N HIS A 167 -2.11 -6.15 -26.53
CA HIS A 167 -2.90 -6.50 -27.72
C HIS A 167 -4.12 -5.59 -27.97
N ASN A 168 -3.99 -4.28 -27.68
CA ASN A 168 -5.08 -3.28 -27.74
C ASN A 168 -6.25 -3.56 -26.79
N GLY A 169 -6.01 -4.20 -25.64
CA GLY A 169 -7.00 -4.29 -24.57
C GLY A 169 -7.38 -2.91 -24.02
N ASN A 170 -8.66 -2.75 -23.70
CA ASN A 170 -9.19 -1.51 -23.16
C ASN A 170 -8.94 -1.46 -21.65
N CYS A 171 -8.16 -0.49 -21.19
CA CYS A 171 -7.90 -0.30 -19.77
C CYS A 171 -9.06 0.44 -19.10
N VAL A 172 -9.65 -0.15 -18.07
CA VAL A 172 -10.73 0.44 -17.30
C VAL A 172 -10.27 0.67 -15.86
N PRO A 173 -10.25 1.94 -15.38
CA PRO A 173 -9.93 2.24 -13.99
C PRO A 173 -10.93 1.57 -13.04
N THR A 174 -10.43 1.05 -11.93
CA THR A 174 -11.23 0.45 -10.84
C THR A 174 -10.76 1.00 -9.50
N LYS A 175 -11.55 0.80 -8.44
CA LYS A 175 -11.18 1.25 -7.07
C LYS A 175 -9.87 0.62 -6.57
N ASP A 176 -9.57 -0.60 -7.02
CA ASP A 176 -8.35 -1.33 -6.64
C ASP A 176 -7.19 -1.14 -7.63
N GLY A 177 -7.33 -0.27 -8.64
CA GLY A 177 -6.36 -0.08 -9.70
C GLY A 177 -7.01 -0.08 -11.08
N TYR A 178 -6.83 -1.13 -11.87
CA TYR A 178 -7.35 -1.24 -13.23
C TYR A 178 -7.74 -2.66 -13.57
N ARG A 179 -8.60 -2.81 -14.58
CA ARG A 179 -8.85 -4.07 -15.25
C ARG A 179 -8.67 -3.89 -16.75
N CYS A 180 -8.20 -4.93 -17.42
CA CYS A 180 -8.14 -4.96 -18.87
C CYS A 180 -9.37 -5.68 -19.43
N GLU A 181 -10.09 -5.01 -20.32
CA GLU A 181 -11.13 -5.63 -21.14
C GLU A 181 -10.45 -6.19 -22.39
N CYS A 182 -10.28 -7.51 -22.39
CA CYS A 182 -9.51 -8.18 -23.42
C CYS A 182 -10.29 -8.34 -24.73
N PRO A 183 -9.64 -8.07 -25.88
CA PRO A 183 -10.19 -8.37 -27.18
C PRO A 183 -10.53 -9.86 -27.30
N SER A 184 -11.52 -10.16 -28.14
CA SER A 184 -11.89 -11.55 -28.44
C SER A 184 -10.65 -12.34 -28.90
N GLY A 185 -10.43 -13.51 -28.30
CA GLY A 185 -9.26 -14.34 -28.55
C GLY A 185 -8.12 -14.17 -27.56
N THR A 186 -8.14 -13.14 -26.72
CA THR A 186 -7.14 -12.96 -25.65
C THR A 186 -7.72 -13.06 -24.24
N ALA A 187 -6.88 -13.39 -23.26
CA ALA A 187 -7.21 -13.49 -21.85
C ALA A 187 -6.00 -13.16 -20.96
N GLY A 188 -6.16 -13.24 -19.64
CA GLY A 188 -5.14 -12.86 -18.67
C GLY A 188 -5.44 -11.50 -18.03
N MET A 189 -4.60 -11.10 -17.07
CA MET A 189 -4.81 -9.85 -16.32
C MET A 189 -4.49 -8.62 -17.17
N HIS A 190 -3.58 -8.78 -18.13
CA HIS A 190 -3.11 -7.76 -19.06
C HIS A 190 -3.42 -8.15 -20.51
N CYS A 191 -4.29 -9.12 -20.77
CA CYS A 191 -4.57 -9.66 -22.11
C CYS A 191 -3.34 -10.28 -22.80
N GLU A 192 -2.42 -10.83 -22.00
CA GLU A 192 -1.16 -11.42 -22.43
C GLU A 192 -1.30 -12.85 -22.99
N LEU A 193 -2.41 -13.52 -22.68
CA LEU A 193 -2.65 -14.90 -23.09
C LEU A 193 -3.46 -14.92 -24.38
N ASP A 194 -2.97 -15.67 -25.35
CA ASP A 194 -3.72 -16.04 -26.55
C ASP A 194 -4.50 -17.34 -26.27
N VAL A 195 -5.83 -17.30 -26.40
CA VAL A 195 -6.72 -18.40 -26.01
C VAL A 195 -7.58 -18.91 -27.16
N ILE A 196 -7.57 -18.24 -28.31
CA ILE A 196 -8.29 -18.70 -29.50
C ILE A 196 -7.33 -18.65 -30.68
N ASP A 197 -7.00 -19.81 -31.23
CA ASP A 197 -6.32 -19.88 -32.52
C ASP A 197 -7.34 -19.58 -33.63
N GLU A 198 -7.32 -18.35 -34.16
CA GLU A 198 -8.28 -17.89 -35.16
C GLU A 198 -8.09 -18.58 -36.53
N CYS A 199 -6.94 -19.23 -36.77
CA CYS A 199 -6.67 -19.97 -37.99
C CYS A 199 -7.48 -21.27 -38.10
N ASN A 200 -8.01 -21.80 -36.99
CA ASN A 200 -8.91 -22.97 -37.01
C ASN A 200 -10.19 -22.75 -37.83
N SER A 201 -10.62 -21.50 -37.99
CA SER A 201 -11.78 -21.14 -38.82
C SER A 201 -11.50 -21.16 -40.33
N ASN A 202 -10.25 -21.45 -40.74
CA ASN A 202 -9.76 -21.34 -42.12
C ASN A 202 -10.13 -20.00 -42.78
N PRO A 203 -9.71 -18.86 -42.18
CA PRO A 203 -10.12 -17.55 -42.66
C PRO A 203 -9.45 -17.16 -43.98
N CYS A 204 -8.20 -17.58 -44.20
CA CYS A 204 -7.44 -17.29 -45.42
C CYS A 204 -7.95 -18.07 -46.63
N LYS A 205 -8.28 -17.37 -47.71
CA LYS A 205 -8.78 -17.95 -48.98
C LYS A 205 -7.66 -18.05 -50.02
N ASN A 206 -7.98 -18.66 -51.17
CA ASN A 206 -7.09 -18.73 -52.34
C ASN A 206 -5.66 -19.23 -52.02
N ASN A 207 -5.56 -20.32 -51.25
CA ASN A 207 -4.31 -20.92 -50.78
C ASN A 207 -3.42 -19.99 -49.93
N GLY A 208 -4.01 -19.01 -49.24
CA GLY A 208 -3.29 -18.20 -48.25
C GLY A 208 -2.91 -19.02 -47.01
N ILE A 209 -1.70 -18.79 -46.49
CA ILE A 209 -1.21 -19.42 -45.25
C ILE A 209 -1.65 -18.56 -44.07
N CYS A 210 -2.34 -19.16 -43.10
CA CYS A 210 -2.78 -18.46 -41.89
C CYS A 210 -1.67 -18.45 -40.83
N GLN A 211 -1.48 -17.30 -40.19
CA GLN A 211 -0.60 -17.12 -39.04
C GLN A 211 -1.44 -16.63 -37.86
N ASP A 212 -1.42 -17.41 -36.80
CA ASP A 212 -2.12 -17.13 -35.55
C ASP A 212 -1.40 -16.05 -34.75
N LEU A 213 -2.14 -15.11 -34.17
CA LEU A 213 -1.63 -14.01 -33.34
C LEU A 213 -2.61 -13.76 -32.17
N PRO A 214 -2.15 -13.16 -31.06
CA PRO A 214 -3.04 -12.91 -29.93
C PRO A 214 -4.24 -12.01 -30.30
N GLY A 215 -5.44 -12.61 -30.33
CA GLY A 215 -6.72 -11.95 -30.62
C GLY A 215 -6.95 -11.59 -32.09
N THR A 216 -6.13 -12.10 -33.01
CA THR A 216 -6.28 -11.85 -34.46
C THR A 216 -5.44 -12.84 -35.27
N TYR A 217 -5.66 -12.91 -36.58
CA TYR A 217 -4.78 -13.66 -37.48
C TYR A 217 -4.28 -12.77 -38.61
N ASN A 218 -3.23 -13.26 -39.27
CA ASN A 218 -2.70 -12.73 -40.52
C ASN A 218 -2.76 -13.81 -41.61
N CYS A 219 -3.05 -13.39 -42.85
CA CYS A 219 -2.97 -14.28 -44.00
C CYS A 219 -1.79 -13.89 -44.90
N LEU A 220 -0.93 -14.86 -45.21
CA LEU A 220 0.07 -14.75 -46.25
C LEU A 220 -0.54 -15.23 -47.57
N CYS A 221 -0.87 -14.28 -48.43
CA CYS A 221 -1.58 -14.52 -49.67
C CYS A 221 -0.64 -14.93 -50.81
N ALA A 222 -1.14 -15.81 -51.68
CA ALA A 222 -0.47 -16.17 -52.92
C ALA A 222 -0.44 -14.98 -53.91
N ALA A 223 0.47 -15.04 -54.88
CA ALA A 223 0.55 -14.02 -55.92
C ALA A 223 -0.81 -13.83 -56.61
N LYS A 224 -1.13 -12.56 -56.90
CA LYS A 224 -2.40 -12.09 -57.47
C LYS A 224 -3.61 -12.07 -56.52
N TYR A 225 -3.45 -12.47 -55.26
CA TYR A 225 -4.50 -12.44 -54.25
C TYR A 225 -4.07 -11.61 -53.05
N ASN A 226 -4.90 -10.66 -52.62
CA ASN A 226 -4.66 -9.69 -51.56
C ASN A 226 -5.91 -9.57 -50.67
N GLY A 227 -5.96 -8.61 -49.74
CA GLY A 227 -7.02 -8.53 -48.72
C GLY A 227 -6.59 -9.23 -47.43
N LYS A 228 -7.16 -8.83 -46.29
CA LYS A 228 -6.88 -9.46 -44.97
C LYS A 228 -7.06 -10.99 -45.04
N ASN A 229 -7.99 -11.45 -45.87
CA ASN A 229 -8.35 -12.86 -46.01
C ASN A 229 -7.93 -13.47 -47.36
N CYS A 230 -7.09 -12.79 -48.15
CA CYS A 230 -6.67 -13.23 -49.49
C CYS A 230 -7.83 -13.43 -50.49
N ASP A 231 -8.94 -12.74 -50.28
CA ASP A 231 -10.19 -12.83 -51.04
C ASP A 231 -10.27 -11.83 -52.20
N ILE A 232 -9.38 -10.84 -52.22
CA ILE A 232 -9.32 -9.80 -53.26
C ILE A 232 -8.37 -10.24 -54.36
N TYR A 233 -8.81 -10.24 -55.62
CA TYR A 233 -7.92 -10.47 -56.76
C TYR A 233 -7.24 -9.16 -57.19
N ASP A 234 -5.92 -9.09 -57.03
CA ASP A 234 -5.09 -7.96 -57.46
C ASP A 234 -3.99 -8.48 -58.40
N PRO A 235 -4.12 -8.29 -59.73
CA PRO A 235 -3.18 -8.86 -60.70
C PRO A 235 -1.75 -8.33 -60.58
N THR A 236 -1.53 -7.25 -59.83
CA THR A 236 -0.21 -6.64 -59.60
C THR A 236 0.43 -7.06 -58.28
N PHE A 237 -0.30 -7.76 -57.41
CA PHE A 237 0.20 -8.17 -56.10
C PHE A 237 1.17 -9.37 -56.21
N PRO A 238 2.42 -9.24 -55.75
CA PRO A 238 3.43 -10.30 -55.88
C PRO A 238 3.21 -11.47 -54.92
N GLY A 239 2.29 -11.36 -53.96
CA GLY A 239 2.14 -12.30 -52.84
C GLY A 239 2.78 -11.75 -51.56
N GLY A 240 2.40 -12.31 -50.41
CA GLY A 240 2.86 -11.87 -49.08
C GLY A 240 1.71 -11.51 -48.14
N LEU A 241 1.98 -10.72 -47.10
CA LEU A 241 0.97 -10.37 -46.11
C LEU A 241 -0.23 -9.65 -46.75
N GLY A 242 -1.42 -10.24 -46.58
CA GLY A 242 -2.68 -9.71 -47.05
C GLY A 242 -2.98 -8.37 -46.40
N LYS A 243 -3.11 -7.32 -47.22
CA LYS A 243 -3.39 -5.97 -46.73
C LYS A 243 -4.88 -5.72 -46.78
N PRO A 244 -5.49 -5.15 -45.72
CA PRO A 244 -6.88 -4.72 -45.79
C PRO A 244 -7.05 -3.71 -46.94
N ASP A 245 -8.21 -3.73 -47.59
CA ASP A 245 -8.54 -2.97 -48.82
C ASP A 245 -8.33 -1.45 -48.70
N ASN A 246 -8.17 -0.96 -47.46
CA ASN A 246 -7.89 0.44 -47.13
C ASN A 246 -6.42 0.86 -47.32
N MET A 247 -5.52 -0.04 -47.75
CA MET A 247 -4.11 0.30 -48.05
C MET A 247 -3.71 -0.11 -49.47
N ARG A 248 -4.17 0.66 -50.47
CA ARG A 248 -3.42 0.77 -51.74
C ARG A 248 -2.05 1.43 -51.46
N PRO A 249 -0.95 0.97 -52.10
CA PRO A 249 0.42 1.25 -51.67
C PRO A 249 0.80 2.72 -51.84
N ASN A 250 1.67 3.32 -50.98
CA ASN A 250 3.11 3.31 -51.27
C ASN A 250 4.03 3.66 -50.05
N ASN A 251 4.58 2.69 -49.29
CA ASN A 251 5.34 2.99 -48.04
C ASN A 251 6.88 3.11 -48.14
N SER A 252 7.42 3.39 -49.32
CA SER A 252 8.69 4.15 -49.41
C SER A 252 8.48 5.56 -49.98
N SER A 253 7.24 5.89 -50.34
CA SER A 253 6.80 7.23 -50.73
C SER A 253 5.92 7.87 -49.65
N ILE A 254 5.48 7.17 -48.60
CA ILE A 254 4.51 7.71 -47.63
C ILE A 254 5.09 8.88 -46.85
N TYR A 255 6.37 8.90 -46.47
CA TYR A 255 6.94 10.10 -45.84
C TYR A 255 7.00 11.32 -46.79
N PHE A 256 7.18 11.11 -48.09
CA PHE A 256 7.20 12.21 -49.09
C PHE A 256 5.80 12.61 -49.56
N LEU A 257 4.87 11.65 -49.67
CA LEU A 257 3.50 11.87 -50.07
C LEU A 257 2.69 12.51 -48.95
N ASP A 258 2.96 12.15 -47.68
CA ASP A 258 2.40 12.79 -46.49
C ASP A 258 2.77 14.28 -46.47
N LEU A 259 4.02 14.64 -46.79
CA LEU A 259 4.44 16.05 -46.86
C LEU A 259 3.74 16.82 -48.00
N GLU A 260 3.55 16.21 -49.17
CA GLU A 260 2.86 16.84 -50.30
C GLU A 260 1.36 17.04 -50.03
N ILE A 261 0.72 16.05 -49.38
CA ILE A 261 -0.68 16.11 -48.94
C ILE A 261 -0.84 17.19 -47.88
N GLN A 262 0.03 17.21 -46.87
CA GLN A 262 0.01 18.23 -45.83
C GLN A 262 0.19 19.64 -46.44
N ARG A 263 1.08 19.82 -47.42
CA ARG A 263 1.22 21.10 -48.16
C ARG A 263 -0.06 21.52 -48.88
N GLN A 264 -0.78 20.58 -49.51
CA GLN A 264 -2.08 20.86 -50.11
C GLN A 264 -3.14 21.22 -49.06
N GLN A 265 -3.12 20.55 -47.91
CA GLN A 265 -3.95 20.87 -46.76
C GLN A 265 -3.70 22.31 -46.27
N CYS A 266 -2.44 22.75 -46.22
CA CYS A 266 -2.08 24.12 -45.86
C CYS A 266 -2.70 25.15 -46.83
N GLU A 267 -2.75 24.85 -48.12
CA GLU A 267 -3.39 25.72 -49.12
C GLU A 267 -4.92 25.73 -48.98
N ILE A 268 -5.54 24.58 -48.72
CA ILE A 268 -6.99 24.45 -48.50
C ILE A 268 -7.42 25.24 -47.25
N ASN A 269 -6.67 25.08 -46.16
CA ASN A 269 -6.90 25.76 -44.89
C ASN A 269 -6.45 27.22 -44.90
N ARG A 270 -5.87 27.69 -46.02
CA ARG A 270 -5.34 29.04 -46.20
C ARG A 270 -4.34 29.43 -45.11
N CYS A 271 -3.50 28.48 -44.68
CA CYS A 271 -2.52 28.69 -43.61
C CYS A 271 -1.56 29.85 -43.90
N LYS A 272 -1.28 30.15 -45.18
CA LYS A 272 -0.50 31.33 -45.57
C LYS A 272 -1.09 32.67 -45.10
N ASN A 273 -2.42 32.76 -44.96
CA ASN A 273 -3.11 33.97 -44.50
C ASN A 273 -3.26 34.01 -42.98
N LYS A 274 -3.12 32.86 -42.33
CA LYS A 274 -3.20 32.68 -40.88
C LYS A 274 -1.84 32.83 -40.20
N ARG A 275 -0.77 32.49 -40.93
CA ARG A 275 0.63 32.65 -40.54
C ARG A 275 0.94 33.99 -39.83
N GLY A 276 1.40 33.94 -38.59
CA GLY A 276 1.89 35.10 -37.84
C GLY A 276 0.79 36.06 -37.39
N ASN A 277 -0.44 35.55 -37.22
CA ASN A 277 -1.58 36.29 -36.68
C ASN A 277 -1.62 36.27 -35.13
N GLY A 278 -0.73 35.52 -34.48
CA GLY A 278 -0.61 35.39 -33.03
C GLY A 278 -1.63 34.45 -32.38
N MET A 279 -2.35 33.67 -33.19
CA MET A 279 -3.32 32.66 -32.76
C MET A 279 -2.87 31.31 -33.31
N CYS A 280 -2.77 30.28 -32.47
CA CYS A 280 -2.43 28.95 -32.96
C CYS A 280 -3.65 28.30 -33.64
N ASP A 281 -3.71 28.33 -34.97
CA ASP A 281 -4.70 27.58 -35.75
C ASP A 281 -4.27 26.10 -35.84
N GLU A 282 -4.94 25.22 -35.09
CA GLU A 282 -4.58 23.79 -34.96
C GLU A 282 -4.48 23.06 -36.31
N GLU A 283 -5.30 23.43 -37.30
CA GLU A 283 -5.26 22.87 -38.64
C GLU A 283 -4.03 23.30 -39.48
N CYS A 284 -3.28 24.29 -39.01
CA CYS A 284 -2.02 24.78 -39.58
C CYS A 284 -0.80 24.39 -38.72
N ASN A 285 -1.02 23.67 -37.60
CA ASN A 285 0.02 23.18 -36.70
C ASN A 285 0.69 21.90 -37.20
N THR A 286 1.27 21.95 -38.40
CA THR A 286 2.04 20.84 -38.99
C THR A 286 3.37 21.32 -39.55
N TYR A 287 4.32 20.40 -39.68
CA TYR A 287 5.64 20.68 -40.24
C TYR A 287 5.56 21.24 -41.68
N ALA A 288 4.61 20.79 -42.50
CA ALA A 288 4.43 21.28 -43.87
C ALA A 288 3.85 22.70 -43.96
N CYS A 289 3.15 23.17 -42.91
CA CYS A 289 2.52 24.48 -42.84
C CYS A 289 3.36 25.50 -42.04
N ASP A 290 4.65 25.21 -41.79
CA ASP A 290 5.54 26.01 -40.94
C ASP A 290 4.96 26.27 -39.53
N PHE A 291 4.19 25.33 -38.99
CA PHE A 291 3.55 25.44 -37.66
C PHE A 291 2.80 26.77 -37.46
N ASP A 292 1.97 27.12 -38.44
CA ASP A 292 1.21 28.37 -38.47
C ASP A 292 2.08 29.63 -38.37
N GLY A 293 3.27 29.61 -38.97
CA GLY A 293 4.18 30.74 -38.91
C GLY A 293 4.86 30.95 -37.58
N ASN A 294 4.97 29.88 -36.79
CA ASN A 294 5.50 29.88 -35.44
C ASN A 294 4.52 30.40 -34.37
N ASP A 295 3.23 30.52 -34.69
CA ASP A 295 2.21 30.86 -33.69
C ASP A 295 1.86 29.65 -32.81
N CYS A 296 2.01 28.42 -33.33
CA CYS A 296 1.79 27.17 -32.57
C CYS A 296 3.05 26.57 -31.94
N THR A 297 4.23 26.90 -32.43
CA THR A 297 5.54 26.40 -31.95
C THR A 297 6.63 27.43 -32.26
N LEU A 298 7.85 27.29 -31.74
CA LEU A 298 8.93 28.24 -32.02
C LEU A 298 9.48 28.21 -33.47
N GLY A 299 8.92 27.36 -34.36
CA GLY A 299 9.29 27.29 -35.77
C GLY A 299 10.40 26.30 -36.13
N ILE A 300 10.79 26.28 -37.42
CA ILE A 300 11.79 25.33 -37.97
C ILE A 300 13.23 25.69 -37.53
N ASN A 301 13.50 26.97 -37.23
CA ASN A 301 14.77 27.41 -36.69
C ASN A 301 14.58 28.53 -35.65
N PRO A 302 14.25 28.17 -34.40
CA PRO A 302 13.93 29.15 -33.35
C PRO A 302 15.15 29.96 -32.89
N TRP A 303 16.37 29.54 -33.26
CA TRP A 303 17.62 30.26 -32.96
C TRP A 303 18.03 31.26 -34.05
N ALA A 304 17.23 31.44 -35.10
CA ALA A 304 17.58 32.30 -36.25
C ALA A 304 17.89 33.75 -35.85
N ASN A 305 17.26 34.25 -34.79
CA ASN A 305 17.47 35.60 -34.27
C ASN A 305 18.41 35.65 -33.05
N CYS A 306 18.97 34.50 -32.62
CA CYS A 306 19.88 34.44 -31.49
C CYS A 306 21.24 35.05 -31.87
N THR A 307 21.55 36.20 -31.30
CA THR A 307 22.81 36.94 -31.57
C THR A 307 23.88 36.71 -30.51
N ALA A 308 23.73 35.69 -29.66
CA ALA A 308 24.72 35.37 -28.65
C ALA A 308 26.09 35.05 -29.28
N PRO A 309 27.20 35.39 -28.60
CA PRO A 309 28.55 35.11 -29.10
C PRO A 309 28.87 33.61 -29.16
N ILE A 310 28.10 32.77 -28.45
CA ILE A 310 28.18 31.31 -28.48
C ILE A 310 26.98 30.69 -29.19
N LYS A 311 27.14 29.43 -29.60
CA LYS A 311 26.08 28.66 -30.26
C LYS A 311 25.09 28.14 -29.24
N CYS A 312 24.08 28.93 -28.89
CA CYS A 312 23.13 28.62 -27.82
C CYS A 312 22.41 27.28 -27.97
N TRP A 313 22.17 26.78 -29.18
CA TRP A 313 21.57 25.45 -29.38
C TRP A 313 22.45 24.28 -28.89
N GLN A 314 23.74 24.48 -28.63
CA GLN A 314 24.64 23.45 -28.10
C GLN A 314 24.67 23.42 -26.57
N VAL A 315 24.21 24.49 -25.93
CA VAL A 315 24.18 24.66 -24.48
C VAL A 315 22.74 24.75 -23.91
N PHE A 316 21.75 24.88 -24.78
CA PHE A 316 20.33 24.87 -24.44
C PHE A 316 19.92 23.66 -23.57
N MET A 317 19.34 23.91 -22.38
CA MET A 317 18.89 22.89 -21.41
C MET A 317 19.99 21.92 -20.94
N ASN A 318 21.23 22.39 -20.84
CA ASN A 318 22.36 21.63 -20.33
C ASN A 318 22.49 21.66 -18.80
N LYS A 319 21.61 22.40 -18.09
CA LYS A 319 21.61 22.64 -16.62
C LYS A 319 22.74 23.53 -16.11
N ILE A 320 23.36 24.30 -16.98
CA ILE A 320 24.38 25.29 -16.67
C ILE A 320 23.81 26.61 -17.17
N CYS A 321 23.71 27.60 -16.28
CA CYS A 321 23.25 28.91 -16.71
C CYS A 321 24.31 29.59 -17.59
N ASP A 322 24.08 29.59 -18.89
CA ASP A 322 24.83 30.33 -19.90
C ASP A 322 24.13 31.69 -20.13
N GLU A 323 24.47 32.69 -19.31
CA GLU A 323 23.86 34.03 -19.30
C GLU A 323 23.84 34.73 -20.67
N GLU A 324 24.80 34.41 -21.55
CA GLU A 324 24.84 34.95 -22.91
C GLU A 324 23.69 34.42 -23.80
N CYS A 325 23.14 33.25 -23.45
CA CYS A 325 21.98 32.60 -24.08
C CYS A 325 20.66 32.86 -23.33
N ASN A 326 20.72 33.48 -22.16
CA ASN A 326 19.58 33.80 -21.31
C ASN A 326 18.82 35.06 -21.78
N ASN A 327 18.32 35.02 -23.01
CA ASN A 327 17.53 36.10 -23.59
C ASN A 327 16.45 35.54 -24.52
N PRO A 328 15.38 36.31 -24.81
CA PRO A 328 14.25 35.84 -25.59
C PRO A 328 14.63 35.33 -26.98
N GLN A 329 15.62 35.96 -27.62
CA GLN A 329 16.07 35.60 -28.97
C GLN A 329 16.83 34.27 -29.01
N CYS A 330 17.38 33.85 -27.86
CA CYS A 330 18.13 32.61 -27.67
C CYS A 330 17.37 31.60 -26.79
N LEU A 331 16.06 31.80 -26.61
CA LEU A 331 15.15 30.90 -25.88
C LEU A 331 15.50 30.74 -24.40
N PHE A 332 16.02 31.79 -23.76
CA PHE A 332 16.33 31.85 -22.33
C PHE A 332 17.22 30.70 -21.83
N ASP A 333 18.14 30.25 -22.68
CA ASP A 333 19.02 29.11 -22.37
C ASP A 333 18.28 27.85 -21.90
N GLY A 334 17.07 27.62 -22.42
CA GLY A 334 16.27 26.48 -22.00
C GLY A 334 15.77 26.57 -20.55
N ARG A 335 15.81 27.77 -19.96
CA ARG A 335 15.49 28.10 -18.57
C ARG A 335 16.51 27.62 -17.54
N ASP A 336 17.74 27.26 -17.95
CA ASP A 336 18.80 26.88 -17.01
C ASP A 336 19.27 28.04 -16.11
N CYS A 337 18.98 29.28 -16.51
CA CYS A 337 19.27 30.51 -15.75
C CYS A 337 18.13 31.01 -14.86
N GLU A 338 16.94 30.40 -14.94
CA GLU A 338 15.90 30.68 -13.95
C GLU A 338 16.40 30.15 -12.60
N GLN A 339 16.47 31.02 -11.58
CA GLN A 339 16.73 30.54 -10.23
C GLN A 339 15.64 29.51 -9.89
N ASP A 340 16.04 28.36 -9.35
CA ASP A 340 15.10 27.41 -8.75
C ASP A 340 14.31 28.15 -7.67
N VAL A 341 13.16 28.70 -8.06
CA VAL A 341 12.09 29.02 -7.13
C VAL A 341 11.73 27.66 -6.54
N GLN A 342 11.64 27.57 -5.20
CA GLN A 342 11.11 26.37 -4.55
C GLN A 342 9.88 25.92 -5.34
N PRO A 343 9.83 24.68 -5.86
CA PRO A 343 8.77 24.28 -6.75
C PRO A 343 7.44 24.57 -6.07
N CYS A 344 6.59 25.35 -6.73
CA CYS A 344 5.22 25.57 -6.26
C CYS A 344 4.62 24.20 -5.97
N ASN A 345 3.99 24.06 -4.81
CA ASN A 345 3.37 22.78 -4.49
C ASN A 345 2.33 22.48 -5.60
N PRO A 346 2.46 21.36 -6.33
CA PRO A 346 1.71 21.09 -7.55
C PRO A 346 0.19 21.02 -7.34
N ILE A 347 -0.25 20.89 -6.08
CA ILE A 347 -1.66 20.97 -5.69
C ILE A 347 -2.19 22.42 -5.80
N TYR A 348 -1.37 23.41 -5.44
CA TYR A 348 -1.74 24.82 -5.52
C TYR A 348 -1.56 25.36 -6.94
N ASP A 349 -0.52 24.94 -7.66
CA ASP A 349 -0.21 25.41 -9.01
C ASP A 349 -1.42 25.26 -9.97
N GLY A 350 -2.04 24.07 -9.99
CA GLY A 350 -3.23 23.82 -10.82
C GLY A 350 -4.52 24.49 -10.32
N TYR A 351 -4.62 24.81 -9.03
CA TYR A 351 -5.74 25.58 -8.46
C TYR A 351 -5.59 27.07 -8.81
N CYS A 352 -4.40 27.62 -8.62
CA CYS A 352 -4.03 29.00 -8.91
C CYS A 352 -4.20 29.33 -10.39
N GLU A 353 -3.71 28.46 -11.28
CA GLU A 353 -3.82 28.64 -12.74
C GLU A 353 -5.29 28.68 -13.22
N LYS A 354 -6.19 27.93 -12.57
CA LYS A 354 -7.63 27.91 -12.89
C LYS A 354 -8.43 29.08 -12.30
N HIS A 355 -7.94 29.70 -11.23
CA HIS A 355 -8.65 30.73 -10.47
C HIS A 355 -8.04 32.13 -10.64
N TYR A 356 -6.85 32.23 -11.23
CA TYR A 356 -6.20 33.49 -11.56
C TYR A 356 -7.01 34.31 -12.57
N GLY A 357 -7.25 35.58 -12.26
CA GLY A 357 -7.87 36.53 -13.20
C GLY A 357 -9.36 36.30 -13.51
N ASN A 358 -10.06 35.43 -12.78
CA ASN A 358 -11.47 35.11 -13.01
C ASN A 358 -12.47 36.20 -12.52
N GLY A 359 -11.98 37.30 -11.93
CA GLY A 359 -12.80 38.40 -11.42
C GLY A 359 -13.47 38.15 -10.06
N HIS A 360 -13.19 37.01 -9.42
CA HIS A 360 -13.62 36.67 -8.06
C HIS A 360 -12.43 36.63 -7.10
N CYS A 361 -12.62 37.11 -5.87
CA CYS A 361 -11.56 37.16 -4.86
C CYS A 361 -11.46 35.81 -4.14
N ASP A 362 -10.60 34.93 -4.65
CA ASP A 362 -10.36 33.59 -4.12
C ASP A 362 -9.26 33.61 -3.05
N TYR A 363 -9.65 33.58 -1.77
CA TYR A 363 -8.73 33.66 -0.62
C TYR A 363 -7.68 32.52 -0.58
N GLY A 364 -7.96 31.38 -1.22
CA GLY A 364 -7.01 30.27 -1.38
C GLY A 364 -5.84 30.59 -2.31
N CYS A 365 -5.96 31.65 -3.12
CA CYS A 365 -4.90 32.14 -3.98
C CYS A 365 -4.05 33.26 -3.36
N ASN A 366 -4.36 33.67 -2.12
CA ASN A 366 -3.68 34.79 -1.46
C ASN A 366 -2.63 34.29 -0.46
N ASN A 367 -1.61 33.59 -0.96
CA ASN A 367 -0.45 33.15 -0.22
C ASN A 367 0.82 33.26 -1.09
N ALA A 368 2.00 32.99 -0.53
CA ALA A 368 3.26 33.18 -1.24
C ALA A 368 3.52 32.09 -2.28
N GLU A 369 2.74 31.01 -2.24
CA GLU A 369 2.89 29.79 -3.02
C GLU A 369 2.01 29.74 -4.29
N CYS A 370 1.25 30.80 -4.62
CA CYS A 370 0.18 30.84 -5.66
C CYS A 370 0.33 31.92 -6.78
#